data_AF-A0A9Q1GU04-F1
#
_entry.id   AF-A0A9Q1GU04-F1
#
_cell.length_a   1.000
_cell.length_b   1.000
_cell.length_c   1.000
_cell.angle_alpha   90.00
_cell.angle_beta   90.00
_cell.angle_gamma   90.00
#
_symmetry.space_group_name_H-M   'P 1'
#
loop_
_entity.id
_entity.type
_entity.pdbx_description
1 polymer ?
#
loop_
_entity_poly.entity_id
_entity_poly.type
_entity_poly.pdbx_seq_one_letter_code
_entity_poly.pdbx_strand_id
1 'polypeptide(L)'
;MLLLRIFSCVFLILQVLAMALGCVPFLKRLIFTPDAPLYFFTDSCLILGEAMIPCILLALGGNLIDGPGSSKLGFRTTAAIIFGRLVLIPPAGLGIVTVADKLGFIPKGDQMFKFVLLLQHTMPTSVLSGAVANLRGCGRESAAILFWVHIFAIISMAGWIVLYIHLLF
;
A
#
# COMPACT_ATOMS: atom_id res chain seq x y z
N MET A 1 7.98 0.27 23.68
CA MET A 1 7.74 -1.11 23.19
C MET A 1 6.29 -1.57 23.40
N LEU A 2 5.66 -1.32 24.56
CA LEU A 2 4.26 -1.69 24.85
C LEU A 2 3.25 -1.08 23.85
N LEU A 3 3.37 0.23 23.57
CA LEU A 3 2.50 0.96 22.64
C LEU A 3 2.47 0.34 21.23
N LEU A 4 3.63 -0.08 20.73
CA LEU A 4 3.76 -0.68 19.41
C LEU A 4 3.09 -2.07 19.34
N ARG A 5 3.17 -2.83 20.44
CA ARG A 5 2.56 -4.16 20.56
C ARG A 5 1.04 -4.05 20.61
N ILE A 6 0.52 -3.08 21.36
CA ILE A 6 -0.92 -2.76 21.40
C ILE A 6 -1.39 -2.34 20.00
N PHE A 7 -0.68 -1.43 19.34
CA PHE A 7 -1.04 -0.96 17.99
C PHE A 7 -1.11 -2.12 16.98
N SER A 8 -0.12 -3.01 16.96
CA SER A 8 -0.10 -4.15 16.05
C SER A 8 -1.23 -5.15 16.33
N CYS A 9 -1.53 -5.44 17.60
CA CYS A 9 -2.64 -6.31 17.96
C CYS A 9 -3.98 -5.72 17.54
N VAL A 10 -4.21 -4.43 17.81
CA VAL A 10 -5.45 -3.75 17.44
C VAL A 10 -5.63 -3.74 15.93
N PHE A 11 -4.59 -3.42 15.15
CA PHE A 11 -4.69 -3.37 13.69
C PHE A 11 -5.08 -4.72 13.08
N LEU A 12 -4.48 -5.81 13.57
CA LEU A 12 -4.80 -7.17 13.11
C LEU A 12 -6.24 -7.56 13.46
N ILE A 13 -6.68 -7.29 14.68
CA ILE A 13 -8.05 -7.59 15.13
C ILE A 13 -9.07 -6.84 14.27
N LEU A 14 -8.84 -5.54 14.03
CA LEU A 14 -9.72 -4.72 13.19
C LEU A 14 -9.73 -5.18 11.73
N GLN A 15 -8.59 -5.57 11.15
CA GLN A 15 -8.54 -6.07 9.77
C GLN A 15 -9.33 -7.37 9.60
N VAL A 16 -9.15 -8.33 10.52
CA VAL A 16 -9.87 -9.61 10.47
C VAL A 16 -11.37 -9.38 10.66
N LEU A 17 -11.76 -8.51 11.60
CA LEU A 17 -13.15 -8.15 11.80
C LEU A 17 -13.75 -7.48 10.56
N ALA A 18 -13.06 -6.51 9.96
CA ALA A 18 -13.52 -5.83 8.74
C ALA A 18 -13.70 -6.82 7.57
N MET A 19 -12.77 -7.76 7.40
CA MET A 19 -12.87 -8.81 6.38
C MET A 19 -14.06 -9.74 6.63
N ALA A 20 -14.27 -10.18 7.88
CA ALA A 20 -15.42 -10.99 8.25
C ALA A 20 -16.75 -10.26 7.98
N LEU A 21 -16.85 -8.98 8.37
CA LEU A 21 -18.04 -8.15 8.14
C LEU A 21 -18.30 -7.95 6.63
N GLY A 22 -17.25 -7.77 5.82
CA GLY A 22 -17.36 -7.60 4.36
C GLY A 22 -17.76 -8.87 3.60
N CYS A 23 -17.44 -10.05 4.13
CA CYS A 23 -17.85 -11.34 3.56
C CYS A 23 -19.32 -11.69 3.83
N VAL A 24 -19.97 -11.09 4.83
CA VAL A 24 -21.37 -11.37 5.18
C VAL A 24 -22.31 -10.61 4.23
N PRO A 25 -23.10 -11.28 3.38
CA PRO A 25 -23.91 -10.62 2.35
C PRO A 25 -25.05 -9.76 2.92
N PHE A 26 -25.56 -10.11 4.11
CA PHE A 26 -26.56 -9.30 4.83
C PHE A 26 -25.99 -7.94 5.24
N LEU A 27 -24.81 -7.94 5.85
CA LEU A 27 -24.14 -6.72 6.28
C LEU A 27 -23.66 -5.89 5.09
N LYS A 28 -23.20 -6.55 4.03
CA LYS A 28 -22.83 -5.89 2.77
C LYS A 28 -24.01 -5.11 2.19
N ARG A 29 -25.20 -5.70 2.15
CA ARG A 29 -26.41 -5.02 1.65
C ARG A 29 -26.92 -3.89 2.56
N LEU A 30 -26.69 -3.99 3.87
CA LEU A 30 -27.12 -2.99 4.85
C LEU A 30 -26.16 -1.79 4.96
N ILE A 31 -24.87 -1.98 4.66
CA ILE A 31 -23.81 -0.99 4.91
C ILE A 31 -23.22 -0.42 3.59
N PHE A 32 -23.20 -1.19 2.50
CA PHE A 32 -22.54 -0.80 1.24
C PHE A 32 -23.51 -0.53 0.07
N THR A 33 -24.83 -0.62 0.27
CA THR A 33 -25.81 -0.27 -0.77
C THR A 33 -26.08 1.24 -0.74
N PRO A 34 -26.13 1.94 -1.89
CA PRO A 34 -26.37 3.39 -1.95
C PRO A 34 -27.67 3.84 -1.26
N ASP A 35 -28.69 2.99 -1.26
CA ASP A 35 -30.01 3.27 -0.66
C ASP A 35 -30.14 2.78 0.81
N ALA A 36 -29.06 2.31 1.43
CA ALA A 36 -29.11 1.77 2.78
C ALA A 36 -28.93 2.85 3.85
N PRO A 37 -29.66 2.76 4.99
CA PRO A 37 -29.64 3.78 6.03
C PRO A 37 -28.27 3.93 6.73
N LEU A 38 -27.40 2.92 6.66
CA LEU A 38 -26.05 2.94 7.25
C LEU A 38 -24.94 3.36 6.27
N TYR A 39 -25.27 3.69 5.01
CA TYR A 39 -24.28 4.11 4.01
C TYR A 39 -23.45 5.31 4.47
N PHE A 40 -24.04 6.23 5.26
CA PHE A 40 -23.35 7.38 5.85
C PHE A 40 -22.10 6.99 6.67
N PHE A 41 -22.12 5.86 7.38
CA PHE A 41 -20.94 5.39 8.11
C PHE A 41 -19.83 4.93 7.17
N THR A 42 -20.17 4.20 6.12
CA THR A 42 -19.21 3.75 5.11
C THR A 42 -18.60 4.92 4.38
N ASP A 43 -19.43 5.86 3.94
CA ASP A 43 -19.01 7.08 3.24
C ASP A 43 -18.08 7.93 4.10
N SER A 44 -18.43 8.14 5.38
CA SER A 44 -17.57 8.83 6.35
C SER A 44 -16.21 8.13 6.54
N CYS A 45 -16.21 6.79 6.65
CA CYS A 45 -14.99 6.00 6.77
C CYS A 45 -14.13 6.04 5.50
N LEU A 46 -14.74 6.06 4.31
CA LEU A 46 -14.05 6.20 3.04
C LEU A 46 -13.36 7.57 2.95
N ILE A 47 -14.10 8.66 3.25
CA ILE A 47 -13.55 10.02 3.28
C ILE A 47 -12.40 10.13 4.28
N LEU A 48 -12.54 9.56 5.48
CA LEU A 48 -11.47 9.51 6.48
C LEU A 48 -10.24 8.74 5.97
N GLY A 49 -10.46 7.60 5.30
CA GLY A 49 -9.39 6.79 4.70
C GLY A 49 -8.63 7.54 3.61
N GLU A 50 -9.34 8.24 2.73
CA GLU A 50 -8.73 9.07 1.69
C GLU A 50 -7.96 10.26 2.27
N ALA A 51 -8.50 10.94 3.29
CA ALA A 51 -7.86 12.05 3.98
C ALA A 51 -6.65 11.63 4.82
N MET A 52 -6.59 10.39 5.28
CA MET A 52 -5.46 9.87 6.06
C MET A 52 -4.16 9.79 5.24
N ILE A 53 -4.24 9.50 3.94
CA ILE A 53 -3.05 9.38 3.08
C ILE A 53 -2.24 10.70 3.07
N PRO A 54 -2.80 11.86 2.71
CA PRO A 54 -2.08 13.13 2.76
C PRO A 54 -1.72 13.56 4.19
N CYS A 55 -2.54 13.27 5.19
CA CYS A 55 -2.23 13.60 6.59
C CYS A 55 -0.97 12.89 7.09
N ILE A 56 -0.83 11.58 6.81
CA ILE A 56 0.37 10.82 7.20
C ILE A 56 1.59 11.30 6.40
N LEU A 57 1.42 11.61 5.11
CA LEU A 57 2.49 12.19 4.29
C LEU A 57 2.94 13.56 4.83
N LEU A 58 2.03 14.41 5.30
CA LEU A 58 2.35 15.69 5.94
C LEU A 58 3.10 15.49 7.25
N ALA A 59 2.63 14.56 8.10
CA ALA A 59 3.31 14.22 9.35
C ALA A 59 4.73 13.66 9.11
N LEU A 60 4.90 12.89 8.04
CA LEU A 60 6.21 12.42 7.58
C LEU A 60 7.07 13.58 7.09
N GLY A 61 6.53 14.53 6.33
CA GLY A 61 7.21 15.76 5.92
C GLY A 61 7.64 16.63 7.11
N GLY A 62 6.85 16.67 8.19
CA GLY A 62 7.23 17.31 9.45
C GLY A 62 8.44 16.67 10.15
N ASN A 63 8.76 15.40 9.85
CA ASN A 63 9.98 14.75 10.33
C ASN A 63 11.22 15.05 9.46
N LEU A 64 11.07 15.81 8.38
CA LEU A 64 12.11 16.19 7.41
C LEU A 64 12.64 17.62 7.59
N ILE A 65 12.49 18.24 8.77
CA ILE A 65 12.90 19.64 9.00
C ILE A 65 14.36 19.95 8.61
N ASP A 66 15.26 18.98 8.78
CA ASP A 66 16.69 19.11 8.48
C ASP A 66 17.06 18.53 7.09
N GLY A 67 16.05 18.19 6.30
CA GLY A 67 16.19 17.61 4.97
C GLY A 67 16.43 16.09 4.93
N PRO A 68 16.10 15.43 3.81
CA PRO A 68 16.20 13.97 3.64
C PRO A 68 17.66 13.46 3.58
N GLY A 69 18.64 14.35 3.33
CA GLY A 69 20.06 13.99 3.17
C GLY A 69 20.84 13.82 4.47
N SER A 70 20.29 14.21 5.62
CA SER A 70 20.99 14.19 6.91
C SER A 70 20.80 12.88 7.70
N SER A 71 20.21 11.86 7.10
CA SER A 71 19.89 10.59 7.77
C SER A 71 21.13 9.68 7.89
N LYS A 72 21.30 9.04 9.05
CA LYS A 72 22.37 8.07 9.32
C LYS A 72 22.23 6.77 8.51
N LEU A 73 21.04 6.49 7.98
CA LEU A 73 20.85 5.38 7.04
C LEU A 73 21.43 5.77 5.68
N GLY A 74 22.53 5.12 5.31
CA GLY A 74 23.25 5.39 4.08
C GLY A 74 22.37 5.25 2.83
N PHE A 75 22.57 6.15 1.87
CA PHE A 75 21.95 6.15 0.55
C PHE A 75 21.96 4.78 -0.15
N ARG A 76 22.95 3.93 0.15
CA ARG A 76 23.06 2.55 -0.32
C ARG A 76 21.86 1.68 0.07
N THR A 77 21.34 1.81 1.29
CA THR A 77 20.18 1.04 1.77
C THR A 77 18.90 1.50 1.07
N THR A 78 18.73 2.81 0.90
CA THR A 78 17.61 3.38 0.13
C THR A 78 17.64 2.90 -1.31
N ALA A 79 18.81 2.97 -1.97
CA ALA A 79 18.99 2.47 -3.33
C ALA A 79 18.70 0.97 -3.45
N ALA A 80 19.12 0.16 -2.47
CA ALA A 80 18.84 -1.28 -2.45
C ALA A 80 17.33 -1.58 -2.30
N ILE A 81 16.61 -0.83 -1.45
CA ILE A 81 15.16 -0.97 -1.29
C ILE A 81 14.43 -0.53 -2.55
N ILE A 82 14.85 0.59 -3.16
CA ILE A 82 14.31 1.08 -4.43
C ILE A 82 14.52 0.02 -5.49
N PHE A 83 15.74 -0.46 -5.70
CA PHE A 83 16.05 -1.46 -6.72
C PHE A 83 15.28 -2.77 -6.48
N GLY A 84 15.25 -3.26 -5.24
CA GLY A 84 14.50 -4.45 -4.88
C GLY A 84 13.00 -4.31 -5.18
N ARG A 85 12.38 -3.19 -4.77
CA ARG A 85 10.94 -2.98 -4.95
C ARG A 85 10.52 -2.56 -6.36
N LEU A 86 11.30 -1.73 -7.04
CA LEU A 86 10.96 -1.25 -8.38
C LEU A 86 11.39 -2.21 -9.49
N VAL A 87 12.42 -3.04 -9.28
CA VAL A 87 12.98 -3.84 -10.38
C VAL A 87 12.78 -5.33 -10.16
N LEU A 88 12.79 -5.84 -8.92
CA LEU A 88 12.62 -7.28 -8.70
C LEU A 88 11.16 -7.69 -8.48
N ILE A 89 10.40 -6.91 -7.68
CA ILE A 89 9.01 -7.26 -7.34
C ILE A 89 8.07 -7.20 -8.57
N PRO A 90 8.12 -6.19 -9.46
CA PRO A 90 7.20 -6.09 -10.59
C PRO A 90 7.31 -7.24 -11.62
N PRO A 91 8.52 -7.67 -12.06
CA PRO A 91 8.64 -8.82 -12.95
C PRO A 91 8.39 -10.14 -12.23
N ALA A 92 8.71 -10.25 -10.93
CA ALA A 92 8.32 -11.42 -10.15
C ALA A 92 6.79 -11.55 -10.06
N GLY A 93 6.07 -10.45 -9.83
CA GLY A 93 4.61 -10.42 -9.87
C GLY A 93 4.05 -10.82 -11.23
N LEU A 94 4.66 -10.35 -12.32
CA LEU A 94 4.29 -10.75 -13.69
C LEU A 94 4.50 -12.25 -13.93
N GLY A 95 5.62 -12.80 -13.48
CA GLY A 95 5.90 -14.23 -13.52
C GLY A 95 4.90 -15.06 -12.72
N ILE A 96 4.58 -14.64 -11.50
CA ILE A 96 3.60 -15.32 -10.65
C ILE A 96 2.20 -15.31 -11.30
N VAL A 97 1.76 -14.17 -11.85
CA VAL A 97 0.46 -14.04 -12.49
C VAL A 97 0.38 -14.89 -13.77
N THR A 98 1.44 -14.94 -14.58
CA THR A 98 1.48 -15.80 -15.78
C THR A 98 1.51 -17.29 -15.43
N VAL A 99 2.25 -17.69 -14.39
CA VAL A 99 2.26 -19.08 -13.89
C VAL A 99 0.90 -19.46 -13.30
N ALA A 100 0.27 -18.58 -12.54
CA ALA A 100 -1.07 -18.80 -11.98
C ALA A 100 -2.15 -18.91 -13.07
N ASP A 101 -2.01 -18.16 -14.16
CA ASP A 101 -2.86 -18.28 -15.35
C ASP A 101 -2.69 -19.64 -16.04
N LYS A 102 -1.45 -20.11 -16.18
CA LYS A 102 -1.13 -21.44 -16.74
C LYS A 102 -1.64 -22.59 -15.87
N LEU A 103 -1.66 -22.41 -14.55
CA LEU A 103 -2.17 -23.39 -13.58
C LEU A 103 -3.70 -23.37 -13.45
N GLY A 104 -4.39 -22.42 -14.10
CA GLY A 104 -5.85 -22.35 -14.07
C GLY A 104 -6.45 -21.87 -12.74
N PHE A 105 -5.64 -21.29 -11.85
CA PHE A 105 -6.11 -20.69 -10.58
C PHE A 105 -6.87 -19.37 -10.78
N ILE A 106 -6.69 -18.72 -11.94
CA ILE A 106 -7.35 -17.45 -12.28
C ILE A 106 -8.58 -17.76 -13.16
N PRO A 107 -9.78 -17.23 -12.83
CA PRO A 107 -10.96 -17.33 -13.68
C PRO A 107 -10.64 -16.86 -15.10
N LYS A 108 -10.94 -17.71 -16.09
CA LYS A 108 -10.61 -17.45 -17.50
C LYS A 108 -11.33 -16.18 -17.98
N GLY A 109 -10.56 -15.15 -18.34
CA GLY A 109 -11.08 -13.96 -19.03
C GLY A 109 -11.08 -12.65 -18.25
N ASP A 110 -10.85 -12.67 -16.92
CA ASP A 110 -10.87 -11.43 -16.12
C ASP A 110 -9.53 -10.69 -16.20
N GLN A 111 -9.28 -10.02 -17.32
CA GLN A 111 -8.11 -9.14 -17.51
C GLN A 111 -8.05 -8.06 -16.42
N MET A 112 -9.19 -7.55 -15.94
CA MET A 112 -9.21 -6.62 -14.81
C MET A 112 -8.64 -7.24 -13.52
N PHE A 113 -8.92 -8.50 -13.22
CA PHE A 113 -8.41 -9.16 -12.02
C PHE A 113 -6.89 -9.34 -12.10
N LYS A 114 -6.37 -9.76 -13.26
CA LYS A 114 -4.92 -9.84 -13.51
C LYS A 114 -4.24 -8.47 -13.37
N PHE A 115 -4.86 -7.43 -13.92
CA PHE A 115 -4.35 -6.06 -13.82
C PHE A 115 -4.28 -5.58 -12.36
N VAL A 116 -5.33 -5.76 -11.57
CA VAL A 116 -5.34 -5.38 -10.14
C VAL A 116 -4.26 -6.13 -9.35
N LEU A 117 -4.06 -7.42 -9.60
CA LEU A 117 -2.99 -8.19 -8.98
C LEU A 117 -1.59 -7.65 -9.33
N LEU A 118 -1.36 -7.26 -10.58
CA LEU A 118 -0.09 -6.67 -11.02
C LEU A 118 0.14 -5.27 -10.43
N LEU A 119 -0.90 -4.44 -10.40
CA LEU A 119 -0.84 -3.10 -9.78
C LEU A 119 -0.39 -3.17 -8.32
N GLN A 120 -0.91 -4.14 -7.56
CA GLN A 120 -0.55 -4.35 -6.16
C GLN A 120 0.94 -4.68 -5.96
N HIS A 121 1.58 -5.36 -6.92
CA HIS A 121 3.02 -5.68 -6.85
C HIS A 121 3.90 -4.48 -7.18
N THR A 122 3.42 -3.55 -8.00
CA THR A 122 4.15 -2.33 -8.31
C THR A 122 4.02 -1.26 -7.22
N MET A 123 2.93 -1.27 -6.44
CA MET A 123 2.61 -0.21 -5.49
C MET A 123 3.79 0.15 -4.55
N PRO A 124 4.09 1.44 -4.35
CA PRO A 124 5.19 1.87 -3.50
C PRO A 124 5.08 1.35 -2.06
N THR A 125 6.21 1.42 -1.34
CA THR A 125 6.26 1.08 0.08
C THR A 125 5.23 1.84 0.89
N SER A 126 4.47 1.10 1.71
CA SER A 126 3.43 1.68 2.56
C SER A 126 3.98 2.75 3.49
N VAL A 127 3.35 3.93 3.45
CA VAL A 127 3.65 5.08 4.32
C VAL A 127 3.48 4.71 5.81
N LEU A 128 2.56 3.78 6.11
CA LEU A 128 2.30 3.30 7.47
C LEU A 128 3.52 2.64 8.10
N SER A 129 4.37 1.96 7.31
CA SER A 129 5.62 1.39 7.83
C SER A 129 6.55 2.48 8.36
N GLY A 130 6.54 3.67 7.75
CA GLY A 130 7.30 4.81 8.22
C GLY A 130 6.70 5.46 9.46
N ALA A 131 5.37 5.51 9.55
CA ALA A 131 4.69 5.95 10.77
C ALA A 131 5.00 5.02 11.97
N VAL A 132 5.04 3.70 11.75
CA VAL A 132 5.44 2.71 12.77
C VAL A 132 6.91 2.88 13.17
N ALA A 133 7.80 3.19 12.22
CA ALA A 133 9.20 3.51 12.54
C ALA A 133 9.33 4.84 13.32
N ASN A 134 8.47 5.81 13.05
CA ASN A 134 8.37 7.04 13.83
C ASN A 134 7.99 6.75 15.28
N LEU A 135 7.01 5.86 15.52
CA LEU A 135 6.65 5.40 16.88
C LEU A 135 7.79 4.64 17.60
N ARG A 136 8.77 4.10 16.86
CA ARG A 136 9.97 3.47 17.43
C ARG A 136 11.10 4.45 17.73
N GLY A 137 10.92 5.75 17.45
CA GLY A 137 11.95 6.77 17.63
C GLY A 137 12.90 6.96 16.44
N CYS A 138 12.67 6.26 15.32
CA CYS A 138 13.46 6.36 14.08
C CYS A 138 12.74 7.18 13.01
N GLY A 139 12.00 8.23 13.41
CA GLY A 139 11.14 9.02 12.52
C GLY A 139 11.88 9.69 11.37
N ARG A 140 12.96 10.41 11.68
CA ARG A 140 13.77 11.15 10.70
C ARG A 140 14.38 10.25 9.64
N GLU A 141 14.96 9.12 10.04
CA GLU A 141 15.60 8.19 9.11
C GLU A 141 14.57 7.51 8.20
N SER A 142 13.47 7.05 8.78
CA SER A 142 12.41 6.42 8.00
C SER A 142 11.73 7.39 7.05
N ALA A 143 11.50 8.63 7.49
CA ALA A 143 10.88 9.66 6.68
C ALA A 143 11.75 10.02 5.46
N ALA A 144 13.08 10.12 5.64
CA ALA A 144 14.02 10.38 4.55
C ALA A 144 14.01 9.27 3.48
N ILE A 145 13.97 8.00 3.90
CA ILE A 145 13.91 6.84 2.99
C ILE A 145 12.59 6.84 2.23
N LEU A 146 11.47 7.04 2.94
CA LEU A 146 10.15 7.06 2.33
C LEU A 146 10.03 8.20 1.31
N PHE A 147 10.56 9.39 1.61
CA PHE A 147 10.56 10.52 0.68
C PHE A 147 11.23 10.16 -0.65
N TRP A 148 12.46 9.61 -0.61
CA TRP A 148 13.18 9.21 -1.82
C TRP A 148 12.50 8.06 -2.57
N VAL A 149 11.99 7.06 -1.85
CA VAL A 149 11.26 5.93 -2.46
C VAL A 149 10.02 6.41 -3.19
N HIS A 150 9.24 7.34 -2.63
CA HIS A 150 8.01 7.83 -3.27
C HIS A 150 8.31 8.62 -4.54
N ILE A 151 9.36 9.46 -4.57
CA ILE A 151 9.77 10.20 -5.77
C ILE A 151 10.12 9.23 -6.91
N PHE A 152 11.02 8.26 -6.65
CA PHE A 152 11.42 7.30 -7.68
C PHE A 152 10.29 6.34 -8.07
N ALA A 153 9.43 5.97 -7.11
CA ALA A 153 8.30 5.10 -7.37
C ALA A 153 7.33 5.71 -8.38
N ILE A 154 7.08 7.02 -8.37
CA ILE A 154 6.17 7.66 -9.35
C ILE A 154 6.64 7.36 -10.78
N ILE A 155 7.94 7.54 -11.05
CA ILE A 155 8.53 7.33 -12.38
C ILE A 155 8.45 5.86 -12.80
N SER A 156 8.86 4.96 -11.91
CA SER A 156 8.89 3.53 -12.24
C SER A 156 7.51 2.89 -12.29
N MET A 157 6.58 3.31 -11.43
CA MET A 157 5.17 2.90 -11.48
C MET A 157 4.58 3.22 -12.84
N ALA A 158 4.76 4.44 -13.33
CA ALA A 158 4.27 4.85 -14.63
C ALA A 158 4.82 3.94 -15.74
N GLY A 159 6.12 3.63 -15.72
CA GLY A 159 6.74 2.71 -16.68
C GLY A 159 6.16 1.30 -16.64
N TRP A 160 6.01 0.71 -15.45
CA TRP A 160 5.47 -0.64 -15.29
C TRP A 160 3.99 -0.74 -15.67
N ILE A 161 3.18 0.27 -15.33
CA ILE A 161 1.76 0.31 -15.70
C ILE A 161 1.60 0.31 -17.22
N VAL A 162 2.38 1.14 -17.94
CA VAL A 162 2.36 1.18 -19.40
C VAL A 162 2.73 -0.19 -19.98
N LEU A 163 3.77 -0.84 -19.44
CA LEU A 163 4.18 -2.18 -19.86
C LEU A 163 3.08 -3.21 -19.62
N TYR A 164 2.44 -3.19 -18.44
CA TYR A 164 1.37 -4.12 -18.10
C TYR A 164 0.15 -3.96 -18.98
N ILE A 165 -0.23 -2.73 -19.32
CA ILE A 165 -1.33 -2.46 -20.23
C ILE A 165 -1.00 -3.04 -21.62
N HIS A 166 0.20 -2.80 -22.14
CA HIS A 166 0.64 -3.35 -23.43
C HIS A 166 0.81 -4.87 -23.47
N LEU A 167 1.05 -5.52 -22.33
CA LEU A 167 1.21 -6.97 -22.26
C LEU A 167 -0.14 -7.68 -22.06
N LEU A 168 -1.12 -7.00 -21.47
CA LEU A 168 -2.43 -7.55 -21.15
C LEU A 168 -3.50 -7.24 -22.21
N PHE A 169 -3.38 -6.13 -22.94
CA PHE A 169 -4.24 -5.68 -24.05
C PHE A 169 -3.44 -5.59 -25.36
#